data_AF-A0A921HXJ2-F1
#
_entry.id   AF-A0A921HXJ2-F1
#
_cell.length_a   1.000
_cell.length_b   1.000
_cell.length_c   1.000
_cell.angle_alpha   90.00
_cell.angle_beta   90.00
_cell.angle_gamma   90.00
#
_symmetry.space_group_name_H-M   'P 1'
#
loop_
_entity.id
_entity.type
_entity.pdbx_description
1 polymer ?
#
loop_
_entity_poly.entity_id
_entity_poly.type
_entity_poly.pdbx_seq_one_letter_code
_entity_poly.pdbx_strand_id
1 'polypeptide(L)'
;EIDRAATLSDAEAIKEKYREFFLYNDNPEDEELFNPYLPNEKSSYAYVCNIRGEVQIGNEIHNFNTITDVRNTKEFQRFHEVETRGVETHSNYLKSTVGKSKFWAEGRLDGNEVVAIEFTAHKKGLFGWNKYKTAYYVRVQRYSRTWESFSPDFMYYINSGANGLWTRELKSHTLVPVGRLAYHQTATMDLYIYSRGTGEAGAGVLRLNYTSSRGSK
;
A
#
# COMPACT_ATOMS: atom_id res chain seq x y z
N GLU A 1 8.19 13.88 2.81
CA GLU A 1 8.96 15.14 3.00
C GLU A 1 8.54 16.21 2.00
N ILE A 2 8.21 15.84 0.76
CA ILE A 2 7.66 16.76 -0.26
C ILE A 2 6.41 17.51 0.22
N ASP A 3 5.55 16.91 1.04
CA ASP A 3 4.41 17.60 1.67
C ASP A 3 4.78 18.86 2.49
N ARG A 4 6.08 19.07 2.78
CA ARG A 4 6.61 20.26 3.48
C ARG A 4 7.29 21.27 2.57
N ALA A 5 7.46 20.97 1.28
CA ALA A 5 8.05 21.89 0.32
C ALA A 5 7.10 23.08 0.09
N ALA A 6 7.63 24.30 0.25
CA ALA A 6 6.87 25.53 0.02
C ALA A 6 7.02 26.03 -1.43
N THR A 7 8.13 25.68 -2.07
CA THR A 7 8.46 26.09 -3.44
C THR A 7 8.84 24.90 -4.32
N LEU A 8 8.80 25.10 -5.65
CA LEU A 8 9.25 24.09 -6.61
C LEU A 8 10.72 23.74 -6.39
N SER A 9 11.55 24.74 -6.10
CA SER A 9 12.97 24.55 -5.82
C SER A 9 13.22 23.68 -4.58
N ASP A 10 12.39 23.83 -3.52
CA ASP A 10 12.47 22.95 -2.36
C ASP A 10 12.13 21.50 -2.73
N ALA A 11 11.09 21.30 -3.55
CA ALA A 11 10.67 19.96 -3.99
C ALA A 11 11.74 19.29 -4.86
N GLU A 12 12.36 20.05 -5.78
CA GLU A 12 13.47 19.60 -6.62
C GLU A 12 14.71 19.24 -5.79
N ALA A 13 15.06 20.07 -4.80
CA ALA A 13 16.18 19.79 -3.90
C ALA A 13 15.97 18.51 -3.08
N ILE A 14 14.74 18.25 -2.63
CA ILE A 14 14.40 16.98 -1.95
C ILE A 14 14.53 15.80 -2.92
N LYS A 15 13.97 15.90 -4.14
CA LYS A 15 14.09 14.84 -5.16
C LYS A 15 15.58 14.53 -5.43
N GLU A 16 16.40 15.55 -5.64
CA GLU A 16 17.82 15.40 -5.94
C GLU A 16 18.60 14.72 -4.81
N LYS A 17 18.35 15.12 -3.56
CA LYS A 17 18.96 14.50 -2.37
C LYS A 17 18.74 12.99 -2.29
N TYR A 18 17.61 12.51 -2.81
CA TYR A 18 17.19 11.11 -2.72
C TYR A 18 17.31 10.35 -4.06
N ARG A 19 17.80 10.99 -5.13
CA ARG A 19 17.84 10.43 -6.49
C ARG A 19 18.75 9.20 -6.61
N GLU A 20 19.80 9.09 -5.79
CA GLU A 20 20.68 7.90 -5.80
C GLU A 20 20.03 6.65 -5.20
N PHE A 21 18.95 6.79 -4.43
CA PHE A 21 18.34 5.69 -3.66
C PHE A 21 16.99 5.23 -4.19
N PHE A 22 16.25 6.12 -4.86
CA PHE A 22 14.90 5.86 -5.34
C PHE A 22 14.78 6.17 -6.83
N LEU A 23 13.81 5.52 -7.47
CA LEU A 23 13.42 5.85 -8.84
C LEU A 23 12.44 7.02 -8.80
N TYR A 24 12.53 7.88 -9.79
CA TYR A 24 11.59 8.98 -10.00
C TYR A 24 11.11 8.97 -11.45
N ASN A 25 9.90 9.47 -11.66
CA ASN A 25 9.47 9.84 -13.00
C ASN A 25 10.20 11.13 -13.41
N ASP A 26 10.70 11.17 -14.63
CA ASP A 26 11.36 12.34 -15.22
C ASP A 26 10.52 12.97 -16.34
N ASN A 27 9.30 12.49 -16.58
CA ASN A 27 8.34 13.17 -17.44
C ASN A 27 7.84 14.47 -16.75
N PRO A 28 8.18 15.67 -17.25
CA PRO A 28 7.81 16.93 -16.60
C PRO A 28 6.31 17.25 -16.68
N GLU A 29 5.58 16.59 -17.59
CA GLU A 29 4.13 16.74 -17.72
C GLU A 29 3.35 15.89 -16.70
N ASP A 30 4.07 15.05 -15.95
CA ASP A 30 3.48 14.11 -15.03
C ASP A 30 3.11 14.74 -13.68
N GLU A 31 1.92 14.44 -13.18
CA GLU A 31 1.47 14.94 -11.88
C GLU A 31 2.16 14.23 -10.70
N GLU A 32 3.05 13.26 -10.90
CA GLU A 32 3.75 12.51 -9.85
C GLU A 32 5.27 12.65 -9.89
N LEU A 33 5.77 13.72 -10.52
CA LEU A 33 7.20 14.00 -10.73
C LEU A 33 8.08 13.84 -9.48
N PHE A 34 7.51 14.09 -8.29
CA PHE A 34 8.22 14.08 -7.02
C PHE A 34 8.02 12.79 -6.20
N ASN A 35 7.14 11.86 -6.60
CA ASN A 35 6.96 10.64 -5.82
C ASN A 35 8.18 9.70 -5.95
N PRO A 36 8.80 9.28 -4.83
CA PRO A 36 9.85 8.28 -4.87
C PRO A 36 9.24 6.88 -5.01
N TYR A 37 9.85 6.07 -5.87
CA TYR A 37 9.51 4.67 -6.09
C TYR A 37 10.66 3.79 -5.61
N LEU A 38 10.30 2.71 -4.90
CA LEU A 38 11.30 1.72 -4.50
C LEU A 38 11.83 1.00 -5.76
N PRO A 39 13.16 0.84 -5.90
CA PRO A 39 13.77 0.09 -7.00
C PRO A 39 13.61 -1.44 -6.83
N ASN A 40 12.48 -1.89 -6.27
CA ASN A 40 12.17 -3.29 -6.01
C ASN A 40 10.65 -3.49 -5.90
N GLU A 41 10.16 -4.65 -6.35
CA GLU A 41 8.75 -5.03 -6.33
C GLU A 41 8.22 -5.35 -4.93
N LYS A 42 9.09 -5.82 -4.03
CA LYS A 42 8.70 -6.21 -2.67
C LYS A 42 8.83 -5.03 -1.72
N SER A 43 7.75 -4.27 -1.54
CA SER A 43 7.71 -3.14 -0.61
C SER A 43 8.09 -3.52 0.83
N SER A 44 7.86 -4.78 1.23
CA SER A 44 8.29 -5.32 2.52
C SER A 44 9.80 -5.29 2.75
N TYR A 45 10.62 -5.25 1.69
CA TYR A 45 12.07 -5.17 1.84
C TYR A 45 12.55 -3.81 2.36
N ALA A 46 11.72 -2.76 2.24
CA ALA A 46 12.02 -1.46 2.85
C ALA A 46 12.10 -1.51 4.39
N TYR A 47 11.58 -2.56 5.04
CA TYR A 47 11.68 -2.74 6.49
C TYR A 47 12.94 -3.46 6.97
N VAL A 48 13.64 -4.16 6.07
CA VAL A 48 14.81 -5.00 6.42
C VAL A 48 16.10 -4.58 5.72
N CYS A 49 15.99 -3.97 4.53
CA CYS A 49 17.13 -3.45 3.80
C CYS A 49 17.50 -2.05 4.27
N ASN A 50 18.78 -1.70 4.14
CA ASN A 50 19.21 -0.31 4.23
C ASN A 50 18.68 0.51 3.03
N ILE A 51 18.97 1.82 3.02
CA ILE A 51 18.51 2.72 1.95
C ILE A 51 19.07 2.38 0.55
N ARG A 52 20.16 1.60 0.47
CA ARG A 52 20.76 1.11 -0.78
C ARG A 52 20.16 -0.22 -1.25
N GLY A 53 19.15 -0.73 -0.55
CA GLY A 53 18.51 -2.01 -0.86
C GLY A 53 19.30 -3.23 -0.38
N GLU A 54 20.27 -3.04 0.51
CA GLU A 54 21.18 -4.09 0.95
C GLU A 54 20.76 -4.64 2.31
N VAL A 55 20.92 -5.95 2.48
CA VAL A 55 20.79 -6.64 3.77
C VAL A 55 21.83 -7.74 3.87
N GLN A 56 22.37 -7.94 5.08
CA GLN A 56 23.30 -9.02 5.36
C GLN A 56 22.54 -10.29 5.75
N ILE A 57 22.81 -11.40 5.05
CA ILE A 57 22.27 -12.73 5.37
C ILE A 57 23.46 -13.65 5.62
N GLY A 58 23.67 -14.01 6.89
CA GLY A 58 24.89 -14.70 7.30
C GLY A 58 26.12 -13.82 7.07
N ASN A 59 27.03 -14.26 6.19
CA ASN A 59 28.28 -13.56 5.88
C ASN A 59 28.23 -12.82 4.53
N GLU A 60 27.09 -12.82 3.83
CA GLU A 60 26.95 -12.23 2.51
C GLU A 60 26.04 -10.99 2.53
N ILE A 61 26.40 -9.99 1.72
CA ILE A 61 25.56 -8.81 1.48
C ILE A 61 24.76 -9.08 0.20
N HIS A 62 23.43 -9.04 0.30
CA HIS A 62 22.53 -9.15 -0.83
C HIS A 62 21.89 -7.80 -1.11
N ASN A 63 21.87 -7.38 -2.38
CA ASN A 63 21.14 -6.20 -2.83
C ASN A 63 19.84 -6.64 -3.52
N PHE A 64 18.71 -6.13 -3.03
CA PHE A 64 17.37 -6.44 -3.56
C PHE A 64 16.80 -5.34 -4.47
N ASN A 65 17.56 -4.28 -4.73
CA ASN A 65 17.21 -3.30 -5.76
C ASN A 65 17.42 -3.92 -7.14
N THR A 66 16.32 -4.36 -7.74
CA THR A 66 16.30 -5.12 -9.00
C THR A 66 15.65 -4.36 -10.15
N ILE A 67 15.05 -3.20 -9.86
CA ILE A 67 14.37 -2.36 -10.85
C ILE A 67 15.19 -1.09 -11.09
N THR A 68 15.44 -0.77 -12.34
CA THR A 68 16.20 0.43 -12.76
C THR A 68 15.35 1.49 -13.47
N ASP A 69 14.13 1.14 -13.88
CA ASP A 69 13.21 2.03 -14.58
C ASP A 69 11.90 2.12 -13.80
N VAL A 70 11.47 3.34 -13.49
CA VAL A 70 10.25 3.61 -12.72
C VAL A 70 9.01 2.97 -13.35
N ARG A 71 8.96 2.87 -14.69
CA ARG A 71 7.85 2.30 -15.46
C ARG A 71 7.66 0.80 -15.21
N ASN A 72 8.70 0.14 -14.71
CA ASN A 72 8.67 -1.28 -14.37
C ASN A 72 8.17 -1.53 -12.95
N THR A 73 7.94 -0.48 -12.14
CA THR A 73 7.35 -0.64 -10.82
C THR A 73 5.83 -0.82 -10.94
N LYS A 74 5.27 -1.79 -10.21
CA LYS A 74 3.80 -1.96 -10.14
C LYS A 74 3.07 -0.73 -9.65
N GLU A 75 3.70 0.03 -8.76
CA GLU A 75 3.12 1.27 -8.27
C GLU A 75 2.91 2.24 -9.44
N PHE A 76 3.97 2.56 -10.19
CA PHE A 76 3.89 3.47 -11.33
C PHE A 76 2.82 3.02 -12.33
N GLN A 77 2.82 1.75 -12.73
CA GLN A 77 1.86 1.20 -13.70
C GLN A 77 0.41 1.48 -13.29
N ARG A 78 0.06 1.28 -12.01
CA ARG A 78 -1.30 1.47 -11.48
C ARG A 78 -1.73 2.93 -11.36
N PHE A 79 -0.76 3.84 -11.23
CA PHE A 79 -1.04 5.27 -11.23
C PHE A 79 -1.29 5.81 -12.62
N HIS A 80 -0.61 5.25 -13.62
CA HIS A 80 -0.67 5.69 -15.01
C HIS A 80 -1.67 4.89 -15.84
N GLU A 81 -2.32 3.89 -15.25
CA GLU A 81 -3.58 3.33 -15.75
C GLU A 81 -4.64 4.44 -15.85
N VAL A 82 -5.50 4.34 -16.88
CA VAL A 82 -6.54 5.35 -17.19
C VAL A 82 -7.30 5.73 -15.93
N GLU A 83 -7.24 7.01 -15.57
CA GLU A 83 -7.82 7.52 -14.33
C GLU A 83 -9.35 7.43 -14.40
N THR A 84 -9.91 6.42 -13.74
CA THR A 84 -11.35 6.34 -13.51
C THR A 84 -11.70 7.19 -12.29
N ARG A 85 -12.55 8.21 -12.49
CA ARG A 85 -13.14 8.95 -11.38
C ARG A 85 -14.15 8.04 -10.68
N GLY A 86 -13.78 7.48 -9.52
CA GLY A 86 -14.70 6.66 -8.74
C GLY A 86 -14.00 5.64 -7.84
N VAL A 87 -14.80 4.68 -7.40
CA VAL A 87 -14.36 3.52 -6.63
C VAL A 87 -14.13 2.37 -7.59
N GLU A 88 -12.92 1.85 -7.60
CA GLU A 88 -12.52 0.66 -8.36
C GLU A 88 -12.31 -0.49 -7.37
N THR A 89 -12.89 -1.66 -7.65
CA THR A 89 -12.80 -2.81 -6.76
C THR A 89 -12.70 -4.10 -7.57
N HIS A 90 -11.68 -4.89 -7.27
CA HIS A 90 -11.54 -6.26 -7.74
C HIS A 90 -11.01 -7.14 -6.60
N SER A 91 -10.81 -8.44 -6.84
CA SER A 91 -10.27 -9.33 -5.81
C SER A 91 -8.94 -8.79 -5.28
N ASN A 92 -8.83 -8.75 -3.96
CA ASN A 92 -7.67 -8.27 -3.19
C ASN A 92 -7.31 -6.80 -3.39
N TYR A 93 -8.20 -5.97 -3.95
CA TYR A 93 -7.87 -4.58 -4.25
C TYR A 93 -9.06 -3.64 -4.18
N LEU A 94 -8.79 -2.44 -3.68
CA LEU A 94 -9.70 -1.31 -3.64
C LEU A 94 -8.90 -0.04 -3.94
N LYS A 95 -9.35 0.74 -4.92
CA LYS A 95 -8.84 2.09 -5.22
C LYS A 95 -10.00 3.08 -5.20
N SER A 96 -9.76 4.28 -4.72
CA SER A 96 -10.78 5.32 -4.66
C SER A 96 -10.17 6.70 -4.83
N THR A 97 -10.79 7.51 -5.67
CA THR A 97 -10.41 8.91 -5.91
C THR A 97 -11.59 9.84 -5.64
N VAL A 98 -11.42 10.77 -4.70
CA VAL A 98 -12.42 11.81 -4.38
C VAL A 98 -11.74 13.16 -4.27
N GLY A 99 -12.10 14.09 -5.16
CA GLY A 99 -11.53 15.43 -5.19
C GLY A 99 -9.99 15.41 -5.32
N LYS A 100 -9.30 15.95 -4.30
CA LYS A 100 -7.82 16.01 -4.24
C LYS A 100 -7.21 14.87 -3.42
N SER A 101 -7.95 13.79 -3.15
CA SER A 101 -7.48 12.67 -2.34
C SER A 101 -7.73 11.34 -3.04
N LYS A 102 -6.74 10.46 -2.94
CA LYS A 102 -6.78 9.09 -3.48
C LYS A 102 -6.27 8.11 -2.44
N PHE A 103 -6.81 6.91 -2.43
CA PHE A 103 -6.21 5.80 -1.69
C PHE A 103 -6.34 4.46 -2.40
N TRP A 104 -5.48 3.54 -1.99
CA TRP A 104 -5.47 2.13 -2.32
C TRP A 104 -5.41 1.30 -1.05
N ALA A 105 -6.13 0.19 -1.05
CA ALA A 105 -6.00 -0.88 -0.07
C ALA A 105 -5.85 -2.19 -0.84
N GLU A 106 -4.72 -2.87 -0.68
CA GLU A 106 -4.40 -4.10 -1.40
C GLU A 106 -4.07 -5.24 -0.43
N GLY A 107 -4.70 -6.40 -0.64
CA GLY A 107 -4.28 -7.62 0.02
C GLY A 107 -2.89 -8.06 -0.46
N ARG A 108 -2.03 -8.45 0.47
CA ARG A 108 -0.72 -9.08 0.20
C ARG A 108 -0.63 -10.36 0.99
N LEU A 109 -0.24 -11.46 0.33
CA LEU A 109 0.07 -12.73 0.98
C LEU A 109 1.59 -12.90 1.04
N ASP A 110 2.14 -13.15 2.21
CA ASP A 110 3.56 -13.46 2.38
C ASP A 110 3.86 -14.97 2.27
N GLY A 111 5.15 -15.32 2.26
CA GLY A 111 5.58 -16.73 2.20
C GLY A 111 5.25 -17.57 3.44
N ASN A 112 4.85 -16.93 4.55
CA ASN A 112 4.37 -17.59 5.78
C ASN A 112 2.84 -17.70 5.82
N GLU A 113 2.19 -17.44 4.69
CA GLU A 113 0.73 -17.40 4.51
C GLU A 113 0.00 -16.39 5.40
N VAL A 114 0.68 -15.32 5.79
CA VAL A 114 0.05 -14.18 6.47
C VAL A 114 -0.46 -13.23 5.40
N VAL A 115 -1.76 -12.93 5.46
CA VAL A 115 -2.38 -11.87 4.68
C VAL A 115 -2.22 -10.56 5.44
N ALA A 116 -1.78 -9.52 4.73
CA ALA A 116 -1.76 -8.14 5.20
C ALA A 116 -2.48 -7.23 4.19
N ILE A 117 -2.87 -6.04 4.63
CA ILE A 117 -3.39 -4.99 3.75
C ILE A 117 -2.31 -3.91 3.61
N GLU A 118 -1.87 -3.65 2.40
CA GLU A 118 -1.04 -2.49 2.06
C GLU A 118 -1.93 -1.28 1.82
N PHE A 119 -1.72 -0.23 2.61
CA PHE A 119 -2.43 1.04 2.47
C PHE A 119 -1.54 2.11 1.84
N THR A 120 -2.03 2.72 0.77
CA THR A 120 -1.35 3.82 0.05
C THR A 120 -2.31 4.99 -0.13
N ALA A 121 -1.87 6.22 0.11
CA ALA A 121 -2.69 7.41 -0.09
C ALA A 121 -1.91 8.58 -0.69
N HIS A 122 -2.53 9.23 -1.68
CA HIS A 122 -1.96 10.37 -2.40
C HIS A 122 -2.90 11.58 -2.25
N LYS A 123 -2.32 12.77 -2.17
CA LYS A 123 -3.05 14.04 -2.11
C LYS A 123 -2.54 14.99 -3.18
N LYS A 124 -3.45 15.64 -3.91
CA LYS A 124 -3.11 16.62 -4.93
C LYS A 124 -2.77 17.96 -4.30
N GLY A 125 -1.52 18.39 -4.43
CA GLY A 125 -0.98 19.67 -4.00
C GLY A 125 -0.63 20.59 -5.17
N LEU A 126 0.26 21.56 -4.92
CA LEU A 126 0.76 22.47 -5.97
C LEU A 126 1.64 21.74 -6.99
N PHE A 127 2.33 20.69 -6.56
CA PHE A 127 3.28 19.92 -7.36
C PHE A 127 2.72 18.57 -7.81
N GLY A 128 1.40 18.49 -7.97
CA GLY A 128 0.70 17.26 -8.36
C GLY A 128 0.35 16.32 -7.20
N TRP A 129 0.18 15.04 -7.48
CA TRP A 129 -0.18 13.99 -6.52
C TRP A 129 1.04 13.53 -5.73
N ASN A 130 0.96 13.66 -4.41
CA ASN A 130 2.06 13.31 -3.52
C ASN A 130 1.62 12.30 -2.46
N LYS A 131 2.49 11.33 -2.15
CA LYS A 131 2.31 10.39 -1.03
C LYS A 131 2.18 11.16 0.27
N TYR A 132 1.11 10.90 1.02
CA TYR A 132 0.89 11.55 2.32
C TYR A 132 0.44 10.54 3.39
N LYS A 133 0.62 10.92 4.65
CA LYS A 133 0.19 10.13 5.80
C LYS A 133 -1.30 10.35 6.07
N THR A 134 -2.07 9.29 6.27
CA THR A 134 -3.50 9.40 6.59
C THR A 134 -4.00 8.23 7.43
N ALA A 135 -5.22 8.33 7.95
CA ALA A 135 -5.89 7.22 8.63
C ALA A 135 -6.99 6.66 7.74
N TYR A 136 -7.34 5.39 7.98
CA TYR A 136 -8.37 4.68 7.23
C TYR A 136 -9.44 4.20 8.19
N TYR A 137 -10.69 4.37 7.82
CA TYR A 137 -11.77 3.68 8.50
C TYR A 137 -11.87 2.27 7.94
N VAL A 138 -11.96 1.27 8.81
CA VAL A 138 -12.05 -0.14 8.46
C VAL A 138 -13.19 -0.78 9.23
N ARG A 139 -14.12 -1.40 8.52
CA ARG A 139 -15.19 -2.21 9.11
C ARG A 139 -15.23 -3.59 8.46
N VAL A 140 -15.06 -4.63 9.28
CA VAL A 140 -15.21 -6.02 8.84
C VAL A 140 -16.68 -6.32 8.62
N GLN A 141 -17.07 -6.59 7.37
CA GLN A 141 -18.46 -6.91 7.04
C GLN A 141 -18.73 -8.42 7.16
N ARG A 142 -17.81 -9.24 6.65
CA ARG A 142 -17.87 -10.70 6.73
C ARG A 142 -16.49 -11.30 6.54
N TYR A 143 -16.28 -12.48 7.08
CA TYR A 143 -15.09 -13.30 6.84
C TYR A 143 -15.44 -14.78 6.96
N SER A 144 -14.71 -15.63 6.25
CA SER A 144 -14.88 -17.08 6.32
C SER A 144 -14.34 -17.65 7.63
N ARG A 145 -14.73 -18.87 8.01
CA ARG A 145 -14.15 -19.57 9.19
C ARG A 145 -12.84 -20.30 8.90
N THR A 146 -12.23 -20.01 7.75
CA THR A 146 -11.04 -20.69 7.20
C THR A 146 -9.73 -19.91 7.43
N TRP A 147 -9.76 -18.94 8.34
CA TRP A 147 -8.57 -18.30 8.88
C TRP A 147 -8.02 -19.13 10.05
N GLU A 148 -6.72 -19.42 10.06
CA GLU A 148 -6.05 -20.15 11.15
C GLU A 148 -6.00 -19.28 12.41
N SER A 149 -5.68 -18.00 12.22
CA SER A 149 -5.61 -16.98 13.26
C SER A 149 -5.69 -15.58 12.66
N PHE A 150 -6.06 -14.60 13.48
CA PHE A 150 -5.95 -13.19 13.15
C PHE A 150 -4.79 -12.54 13.90
N SER A 151 -4.21 -11.50 13.34
CA SER A 151 -3.19 -10.72 14.06
C SER A 151 -3.84 -10.05 15.29
N PRO A 152 -3.09 -9.88 16.40
CA PRO A 152 -3.63 -9.25 17.61
C PRO A 152 -4.21 -7.85 17.34
N ASP A 153 -3.53 -7.06 16.51
CA ASP A 153 -3.98 -5.72 16.15
C ASP A 153 -5.23 -5.76 15.25
N PHE A 154 -5.37 -6.79 14.41
CA PHE A 154 -6.54 -6.90 13.53
C PHE A 154 -7.81 -7.32 14.28
N MET A 155 -7.66 -8.02 15.41
CA MET A 155 -8.78 -8.42 16.26
C MET A 155 -9.61 -7.22 16.75
N TYR A 156 -9.02 -6.04 16.90
CA TYR A 156 -9.78 -4.83 17.23
C TYR A 156 -10.83 -4.49 16.18
N TYR A 157 -10.50 -4.60 14.89
CA TYR A 157 -11.46 -4.34 13.80
C TYR A 157 -12.55 -5.41 13.73
N ILE A 158 -12.20 -6.68 13.98
CA ILE A 158 -13.19 -7.77 14.06
C ILE A 158 -14.16 -7.51 15.22
N ASN A 159 -13.64 -7.18 16.40
CA ASN A 159 -14.43 -6.97 17.61
C ASN A 159 -15.24 -5.67 17.58
N SER A 160 -14.91 -4.72 16.70
CA SER A 160 -15.70 -3.50 16.50
C SER A 160 -17.07 -3.73 15.84
N GLY A 161 -17.26 -4.90 15.21
CA GLY A 161 -18.52 -5.28 14.57
C GLY A 161 -19.01 -4.22 13.57
N ALA A 162 -20.28 -3.83 13.70
CA ALA A 162 -20.92 -2.88 12.79
C ALA A 162 -20.37 -1.44 12.89
N ASN A 163 -19.66 -1.10 13.97
CA ASN A 163 -19.17 0.25 14.23
C ASN A 163 -17.88 0.59 13.49
N GLY A 164 -17.12 -0.42 13.05
CA GLY A 164 -15.78 -0.23 12.48
C GLY A 164 -14.82 0.49 13.42
N LEU A 165 -13.58 0.69 12.96
CA LEU A 165 -12.58 1.49 13.66
C LEU A 165 -11.69 2.25 12.68
N TRP A 166 -11.16 3.38 13.16
CA TRP A 166 -10.09 4.08 12.48
C TRP A 166 -8.74 3.43 12.80
N THR A 167 -7.91 3.26 11.77
CA THR A 167 -6.50 3.00 11.96
C THR A 167 -5.84 4.20 12.65
N ARG A 168 -4.67 3.99 13.26
CA ARG A 168 -3.71 5.09 13.45
C ARG A 168 -3.36 5.71 12.09
N GLU A 169 -2.74 6.88 12.10
CA GLU A 169 -2.20 7.42 10.85
C GLU A 169 -1.07 6.54 10.31
N LEU A 170 -1.23 6.08 9.08
CA LEU A 170 -0.30 5.24 8.34
C LEU A 170 0.39 6.06 7.25
N LYS A 171 1.69 5.79 7.04
CA LYS A 171 2.39 6.26 5.85
C LYS A 171 1.94 5.43 4.65
N SER A 172 2.03 5.96 3.43
CA SER A 172 1.83 5.13 2.23
C SER A 172 2.76 3.91 2.22
N HIS A 173 2.27 2.78 1.71
CA HIS A 173 2.90 1.45 1.75
C HIS A 173 3.04 0.83 3.16
N THR A 174 2.22 1.25 4.12
CA THR A 174 2.17 0.55 5.41
C THR A 174 1.39 -0.75 5.25
N LEU A 175 1.99 -1.87 5.65
CA LEU A 175 1.34 -3.17 5.74
C LEU A 175 0.67 -3.33 7.12
N VAL A 176 -0.61 -3.65 7.12
CA VAL A 176 -1.38 -3.99 8.33
C VAL A 176 -1.71 -5.49 8.28
N PRO A 177 -1.10 -6.33 9.15
CA PRO A 177 -1.37 -7.76 9.16
C PRO A 177 -2.82 -8.06 9.51
N VAL A 178 -3.47 -8.91 8.73
CA VAL A 178 -4.86 -9.37 8.93
C VAL A 178 -4.87 -10.67 9.71
N GLY A 179 -4.27 -11.72 9.15
CA GLY A 179 -4.34 -13.07 9.70
C GLY A 179 -3.65 -14.09 8.82
N ARG A 180 -3.57 -15.32 9.32
CA ARG A 180 -2.96 -16.45 8.62
C ARG A 180 -4.03 -17.35 8.01
N LEU A 181 -3.79 -17.84 6.80
CA LEU A 181 -4.67 -18.79 6.13
C LEU A 181 -4.66 -20.14 6.86
N ALA A 182 -5.81 -20.82 6.98
CA ALA A 182 -5.79 -22.22 7.39
C ALA A 182 -5.27 -23.13 6.27
N TYR A 183 -4.59 -24.20 6.66
CA TYR A 183 -3.94 -25.16 5.75
C TYR A 183 -4.94 -25.70 4.70
N HIS A 184 -4.58 -25.61 3.42
CA HIS A 184 -5.42 -25.99 2.25
C HIS A 184 -6.78 -25.30 2.12
N GLN A 185 -7.05 -24.27 2.92
CA GLN A 185 -8.31 -23.57 2.84
C GLN A 185 -8.19 -22.30 2.01
N THR A 186 -9.32 -21.91 1.43
CA THR A 186 -9.49 -20.57 0.87
C THR A 186 -10.10 -19.68 1.95
N ALA A 187 -9.41 -18.60 2.30
CA ALA A 187 -9.89 -17.61 3.25
C ALA A 187 -10.40 -16.37 2.51
N THR A 188 -11.57 -15.88 2.94
CA THR A 188 -12.17 -14.67 2.39
C THR A 188 -12.52 -13.68 3.48
N MET A 189 -12.49 -12.39 3.14
CA MET A 189 -12.90 -11.31 4.04
C MET A 189 -13.30 -10.06 3.25
N ASP A 190 -14.44 -9.47 3.60
CA ASP A 190 -14.91 -8.22 3.01
C ASP A 190 -14.77 -7.08 4.04
N LEU A 191 -14.07 -6.04 3.63
CA LEU A 191 -13.74 -4.88 4.45
C LEU A 191 -14.30 -3.62 3.81
N TYR A 192 -15.20 -2.95 4.51
CA TYR A 192 -15.64 -1.62 4.11
C TYR A 192 -14.59 -0.59 4.55
N ILE A 193 -14.00 0.12 3.58
CA ILE A 193 -12.83 0.98 3.79
C ILE A 193 -13.02 2.32 3.10
N TYR A 194 -12.60 3.39 3.77
CA TYR A 194 -12.27 4.68 3.15
C TYR A 194 -11.12 5.36 3.90
N SER A 195 -10.42 6.29 3.25
CA SER A 195 -9.42 7.12 3.91
C SER A 195 -10.05 8.39 4.49
N ARG A 196 -9.40 8.99 5.49
CA ARG A 196 -9.80 10.31 6.03
C ARG A 196 -9.87 11.37 4.94
N GLY A 197 -9.02 11.30 3.92
CA GLY A 197 -8.98 12.26 2.81
C GLY A 197 -10.16 12.11 1.84
N THR A 198 -10.56 10.88 1.55
CA THR A 198 -11.68 10.61 0.63
C THR A 198 -13.05 10.69 1.31
N GLY A 199 -13.09 10.48 2.63
CA GLY A 199 -14.35 10.38 3.40
C GLY A 199 -15.23 9.22 2.93
N GLU A 200 -16.45 9.15 3.45
CA GLU A 200 -17.42 8.10 3.10
C GLU A 200 -17.79 8.11 1.61
N ALA A 201 -17.70 9.27 0.94
CA ALA A 201 -17.92 9.38 -0.51
C ALA A 201 -16.95 8.51 -1.32
N GLY A 202 -15.76 8.22 -0.78
CA GLY A 202 -14.79 7.33 -1.40
C GLY A 202 -14.81 5.91 -0.85
N ALA A 203 -15.83 5.52 -0.10
CA ALA A 203 -15.86 4.20 0.51
C ALA A 203 -16.12 3.08 -0.49
N GLY A 204 -15.45 1.96 -0.27
CA GLY A 204 -15.63 0.74 -1.05
C GLY A 204 -15.39 -0.50 -0.22
N VAL A 205 -15.56 -1.66 -0.85
CA VAL A 205 -15.37 -2.96 -0.18
C VAL A 205 -14.13 -3.65 -0.74
N LEU A 206 -13.07 -3.73 0.06
CA LEU A 206 -11.92 -4.59 -0.24
C LEU A 206 -12.34 -6.04 0.01
N ARG A 207 -12.28 -6.88 -1.03
CA ARG A 207 -12.58 -8.30 -0.96
C ARG A 207 -11.30 -9.12 -0.97
N LEU A 208 -10.88 -9.60 0.19
CA LEU A 208 -9.75 -10.51 0.32
C LEU A 208 -10.18 -11.92 -0.06
N ASN A 209 -9.38 -12.60 -0.88
CA ASN A 209 -9.57 -13.98 -1.31
C ASN A 209 -8.20 -14.61 -1.60
N TYR A 210 -7.77 -15.52 -0.73
CA TYR A 210 -6.49 -16.24 -0.83
C TYR A 210 -6.64 -17.71 -0.50
N THR A 211 -5.92 -18.55 -1.24
CA THR A 211 -5.84 -19.99 -1.00
C THR A 211 -4.46 -20.35 -0.46
N SER A 212 -4.44 -21.13 0.62
CA SER A 212 -3.21 -21.68 1.21
C SER A 212 -2.50 -22.61 0.21
N SER A 213 -1.19 -22.41 0.05
CA SER A 213 -0.27 -23.27 -0.72
C SER A 213 0.51 -24.25 0.16
N ARG A 214 0.45 -24.10 1.48
CA ARG A 214 1.01 -25.06 2.44
C ARG A 214 0.33 -26.41 2.20
N GLY A 215 1.11 -27.35 1.66
CA GLY A 215 0.76 -28.76 1.44
C GLY A 215 0.58 -29.22 -0.01
N SER A 216 0.69 -28.35 -1.01
CA SER A 216 0.88 -28.81 -2.39
C SER A 216 2.35 -29.23 -2.57
N LYS A 217 2.65 -30.48 -2.20
CA LYS A 217 3.84 -31.22 -2.63
C LYS A 217 3.40 -32.45 -3.39
#